data_AF-A0A0W1AE95-F1
#
_entry.id   AF-A0A0W1AE95-F1
#
_cell.length_a   1.000
_cell.length_b   1.000
_cell.length_c   1.000
_cell.angle_alpha   90.00
_cell.angle_beta   90.00
_cell.angle_gamma   90.00
#
_symmetry.space_group_name_H-M   'P 1'
#
loop_
_entity.id
_entity.type
_entity.pdbx_description
1 polymer ?
#
loop_
_entity_poly.entity_id
_entity_poly.type
_entity_poly.pdbx_seq_one_letter_code
_entity_poly.pdbx_strand_id
1 'polypeptide(L)'
;MSELFDDKINQIFQNAFEILGYNTQYAKVVLSSRPELGHFQCNAAMSLAKEVGKNPLEIANNIVELISKSEWFININIAQPGFINFSASSDYLADYCNQLVLDPRSGCPVVVNKKKVVIDFGGPNIAKPMHVGHIRSTVIGDCLQRLYRFCGDEVISDIHLGDWGTQMGMLIEAMKKKMPDADYFNESFANDYPDSSPVYSGAK
;
A
#
# COMPACT_ATOMS: atom_id res chain seq x y z
N MET A 1 14.00 -0.67 -13.36
CA MET A 1 12.93 0.27 -13.76
C MET A 1 12.09 0.58 -12.51
N SER A 2 12.70 1.09 -11.43
CA SER A 2 12.11 1.06 -10.08
C SER A 2 11.73 2.41 -9.48
N GLU A 3 11.88 3.50 -10.23
CA GLU A 3 11.44 4.82 -9.79
C GLU A 3 10.03 5.06 -10.28
N LEU A 4 9.14 5.44 -9.35
CA LEU A 4 7.76 5.77 -9.67
C LEU A 4 7.74 6.97 -10.62
N PHE A 5 6.66 7.11 -11.38
CA PHE A 5 6.50 8.23 -12.32
C PHE A 5 6.71 9.60 -11.64
N ASP A 6 6.18 9.76 -10.42
CA ASP A 6 6.35 10.96 -9.61
C ASP A 6 7.81 11.20 -9.19
N ASP A 7 8.57 10.14 -8.91
CA ASP A 7 9.99 10.24 -8.55
C ASP A 7 10.80 10.80 -9.71
N LYS A 8 10.55 10.30 -10.92
CA LYS A 8 11.24 10.77 -12.13
C LYS A 8 10.91 12.23 -12.46
N ILE A 9 9.65 12.63 -12.28
CA ILE A 9 9.28 14.05 -12.45
C ILE A 9 10.03 14.93 -11.44
N ASN A 10 10.06 14.52 -10.17
CA ASN A 10 10.78 15.27 -9.15
C ASN A 10 12.29 15.33 -9.45
N GLN A 11 12.88 14.24 -9.96
CA GLN A 11 14.29 14.21 -10.34
C GLN A 11 14.62 15.18 -11.49
N ILE A 12 13.74 15.32 -12.50
CA ILE A 12 13.93 16.30 -13.58
C ILE A 12 13.96 17.72 -13.01
N PHE A 13 13.05 18.04 -12.07
CA PHE A 13 13.05 19.35 -11.40
C PHE A 13 14.26 19.55 -10.49
N GLN A 14 14.69 18.53 -9.75
CA GLN A 14 15.89 18.58 -8.92
C GLN A 14 17.13 18.87 -9.77
N ASN A 15 17.31 18.17 -10.89
CA ASN A 15 18.41 18.41 -11.82
C ASN A 15 18.39 19.85 -12.37
N ALA A 16 17.21 20.37 -12.72
CA ALA A 16 17.08 21.77 -13.15
C ALA A 16 17.52 22.75 -12.05
N PHE A 17 17.22 22.46 -10.79
CA PHE A 17 17.60 23.30 -9.66
C PHE A 17 19.11 23.24 -9.42
N GLU A 18 19.71 22.05 -9.48
CA GLU A 18 21.16 21.87 -9.34
C GLU A 18 21.93 22.68 -10.40
N ILE A 19 21.50 22.61 -11.67
CA ILE A 19 22.11 23.38 -12.77
C ILE A 19 22.02 24.88 -12.52
N LEU A 20 20.90 25.36 -11.95
CA LEU A 20 20.68 26.77 -11.62
C LEU A 20 21.35 27.21 -10.30
N GLY A 21 21.95 26.28 -9.55
CA GLY A 21 22.49 26.54 -8.22
C GLY A 21 21.41 26.84 -7.18
N TYR A 22 20.19 26.37 -7.39
CA TYR A 22 19.07 26.52 -6.46
C TYR A 22 19.01 25.35 -5.48
N ASN A 23 18.47 25.61 -4.30
CA ASN A 23 18.30 24.61 -3.28
C ASN A 23 17.24 23.55 -3.68
N THR A 24 17.70 22.32 -3.91
CA THR A 24 16.89 21.20 -4.41
C THR A 24 15.80 20.74 -3.45
N GLN A 25 15.88 21.10 -2.16
CA GLN A 25 14.83 20.78 -1.19
C GLN A 25 13.47 21.37 -1.56
N TYR A 26 13.46 22.44 -2.36
CA TYR A 26 12.24 23.08 -2.85
C TYR A 26 11.71 22.48 -4.16
N ALA A 27 12.48 21.63 -4.84
CA ALA A 27 12.10 20.99 -6.09
C ALA A 27 11.05 19.88 -5.84
N LYS A 28 9.83 20.30 -5.49
CA LYS A 28 8.70 19.42 -5.23
C LYS A 28 7.59 19.70 -6.22
N VAL A 29 7.28 18.69 -7.01
CA VAL A 29 6.11 18.66 -7.89
C VAL A 29 4.95 18.01 -7.15
N VAL A 30 3.76 18.56 -7.35
CA VAL A 30 2.50 18.01 -6.83
C VAL A 30 1.50 17.87 -7.97
N LEU A 31 0.49 17.01 -7.77
CA LEU A 31 -0.68 16.99 -8.63
C LEU A 31 -1.37 18.35 -8.59
N SER A 32 -1.78 18.83 -9.76
CA SER A 32 -2.49 20.10 -9.86
C SER A 32 -3.86 20.01 -9.20
N SER A 33 -4.24 21.02 -8.43
CA SER A 33 -5.61 21.20 -7.95
C SER A 33 -6.54 21.81 -9.01
N ARG A 34 -5.96 22.23 -10.15
CA ARG A 34 -6.63 22.86 -11.30
C ARG A 34 -6.24 22.11 -12.57
N PRO A 35 -6.94 21.00 -12.89
CA PRO A 35 -6.62 20.15 -14.04
C PRO A 35 -6.61 20.89 -15.39
N GLU A 36 -7.36 22.00 -15.49
CA GLU A 36 -7.40 22.86 -16.67
C GLU A 36 -6.09 23.62 -16.93
N LEU A 37 -5.25 23.80 -15.91
CA LEU A 37 -3.94 24.45 -16.03
C LEU A 37 -2.81 23.46 -16.31
N GLY A 38 -3.03 22.17 -16.08
CA GLY A 38 -2.08 21.09 -16.29
C GLY A 38 -2.28 19.93 -15.31
N HIS A 39 -1.60 18.81 -15.58
CA HIS A 39 -1.64 17.63 -14.70
C HIS A 39 -0.87 17.87 -13.38
N PHE A 40 0.21 18.63 -13.44
CA PHE A 40 1.16 18.84 -12.34
C PHE A 40 1.47 20.32 -12.14
N GLN A 41 1.91 20.65 -10.93
CA GLN A 41 2.31 21.99 -10.52
C GLN A 41 3.58 21.96 -9.67
N CYS A 42 4.51 22.89 -9.91
CA CYS A 42 5.66 23.16 -9.07
C CYS A 42 5.55 24.56 -8.43
N ASN A 43 5.70 24.61 -7.10
CA ASN A 43 5.47 25.82 -6.28
C ASN A 43 6.77 26.46 -5.78
N ALA A 44 7.90 25.92 -6.21
CA ALA A 44 9.20 26.21 -5.63
C ALA A 44 9.66 27.65 -5.80
N ALA A 45 9.25 28.33 -6.88
CA ALA A 45 9.77 29.64 -7.23
C ALA A 45 9.49 30.71 -6.15
N MET A 46 8.34 30.63 -5.46
CA MET A 46 8.01 31.54 -4.37
C MET A 46 8.88 31.31 -3.13
N SER A 47 9.17 30.06 -2.80
CA SER A 47 10.02 29.69 -1.67
C SER A 47 11.47 30.11 -1.94
N LEU A 48 11.95 29.86 -3.15
CA LEU A 48 13.30 30.24 -3.59
C LEU A 48 13.49 31.76 -3.68
N ALA A 49 12.45 32.53 -3.97
CA ALA A 49 12.57 33.99 -4.08
C ALA A 49 13.15 34.66 -2.83
N LYS A 50 12.82 34.13 -1.64
CA LYS A 50 13.36 34.62 -0.36
C LYS A 50 14.85 34.30 -0.19
N GLU A 51 15.28 33.14 -0.64
CA GLU A 51 16.66 32.66 -0.51
C GLU A 51 17.58 33.29 -1.56
N VAL A 52 17.13 33.32 -2.80
CA VAL A 52 17.91 33.78 -3.96
C VAL A 52 17.81 35.31 -4.13
N GLY A 53 16.84 35.97 -3.49
CA GLY A 53 16.64 37.42 -3.59
C GLY A 53 16.15 37.87 -4.97
N LYS A 54 15.55 36.97 -5.76
CA LYS A 54 15.05 37.23 -7.11
C LYS A 54 13.54 37.22 -7.17
N ASN A 55 12.98 37.83 -8.22
CA ASN A 55 11.55 37.78 -8.49
C ASN A 55 11.11 36.31 -8.71
N PRO A 56 10.06 35.80 -8.05
CA PRO A 56 9.59 34.43 -8.27
C PRO A 56 9.27 34.12 -9.73
N LEU A 57 8.82 35.11 -10.51
CA LEU A 57 8.57 34.94 -11.94
C LEU A 57 9.86 34.70 -12.73
N GLU A 58 10.95 35.39 -12.38
CA GLU A 58 12.27 35.16 -13.01
C GLU A 58 12.78 33.75 -12.69
N ILE A 59 12.65 33.33 -11.42
CA ILE A 59 13.03 31.98 -10.99
C ILE A 59 12.23 30.92 -11.75
N ALA A 60 10.91 31.12 -11.89
CA ALA A 60 10.05 30.20 -12.61
C ALA A 60 10.45 30.09 -14.09
N ASN A 61 10.77 31.21 -14.75
CA ASN A 61 11.23 31.20 -16.14
C ASN A 61 12.53 30.42 -16.32
N ASN A 62 13.52 30.62 -15.44
CA ASN A 62 14.79 29.90 -15.50
C ASN A 62 14.59 28.39 -15.35
N ILE A 63 13.71 27.96 -14.44
CA ILE A 63 13.36 26.54 -14.28
C ILE A 63 12.69 26.00 -15.55
N VAL A 64 11.71 26.73 -16.10
CA VAL A 64 10.99 26.36 -17.32
C VAL A 64 11.92 26.20 -18.52
N GLU A 65 12.93 27.06 -18.66
CA GLU A 65 13.92 26.97 -19.74
C GLU A 65 14.70 25.64 -19.74
N LEU A 66 14.93 25.06 -18.56
CA LEU A 66 15.61 23.76 -18.45
C LEU A 66 14.65 22.59 -18.65
N ILE A 67 13.49 22.60 -18.00
CA ILE A 67 12.54 21.47 -18.07
C ILE A 67 11.84 21.37 -19.43
N SER A 68 11.72 22.48 -20.17
CA SER A 68 11.12 22.49 -21.52
C SER A 68 11.95 21.75 -22.56
N LYS A 69 13.22 21.46 -22.25
CA LYS A 69 14.08 20.61 -23.08
C LYS A 69 13.76 19.12 -22.91
N SER A 70 12.96 18.75 -21.90
CA SER A 70 12.55 17.37 -21.67
C SER A 70 11.30 17.03 -22.48
N GLU A 71 11.35 15.92 -23.22
CA GLU A 71 10.18 15.37 -23.95
C GLU A 71 9.06 14.87 -23.02
N TRP A 72 9.32 14.85 -21.71
CA TRP A 72 8.37 14.43 -20.68
C TRP A 72 7.17 15.36 -20.55
N PHE A 73 7.33 16.64 -20.92
CA PHE A 73 6.38 17.67 -20.54
C PHE A 73 5.84 18.44 -21.75
N ILE A 74 4.55 18.75 -21.68
CA ILE A 74 3.83 19.61 -22.63
C ILE A 74 3.04 20.67 -21.86
N ASN A 75 2.55 21.70 -22.55
CA ASN A 75 1.70 22.75 -21.98
C ASN A 75 2.29 23.41 -20.72
N ILE A 76 3.60 23.68 -20.73
CA ILE A 76 4.27 24.32 -19.60
C ILE A 76 3.88 25.80 -19.58
N ASN A 77 3.27 26.24 -18.48
CA ASN A 77 2.79 27.60 -18.28
C ASN A 77 3.18 28.11 -16.90
N ILE A 78 3.55 29.39 -16.82
CA ILE A 78 3.83 30.07 -15.56
C ILE A 78 2.64 30.95 -15.19
N ALA A 79 1.99 30.65 -14.07
CA ALA A 79 0.94 31.47 -13.50
C ALA A 79 1.49 32.34 -12.37
N GLN A 80 0.97 33.57 -12.23
CA GLN A 80 1.33 34.44 -11.12
C GLN A 80 1.00 33.80 -9.76
N PRO A 81 1.84 33.97 -8.73
CA PRO A 81 3.07 34.78 -8.70
C PRO A 81 4.33 34.03 -9.16
N GLY A 82 4.25 32.75 -9.55
CA GLY A 82 5.41 31.93 -9.95
C GLY A 82 5.12 30.43 -9.94
N PHE A 83 3.86 30.02 -10.15
CA PHE A 83 3.48 28.61 -10.25
C PHE A 83 3.85 28.09 -11.63
N ILE A 84 4.58 26.98 -11.69
CA ILE A 84 4.87 26.30 -12.95
C ILE A 84 3.87 25.16 -13.10
N ASN A 85 2.93 25.30 -14.03
CA ASN A 85 1.97 24.27 -14.38
C ASN A 85 2.42 23.56 -15.66
N PHE A 86 2.22 22.25 -15.74
CA PHE A 86 2.59 21.47 -16.90
C PHE A 86 1.81 20.16 -16.95
N SER A 87 1.82 19.52 -18.12
CA SER A 87 1.22 18.20 -18.33
C SER A 87 2.27 17.22 -18.80
N ALA A 88 2.09 15.95 -18.48
CA ALA A 88 2.90 14.89 -19.07
C ALA A 88 2.59 14.74 -20.56
N SER A 89 3.61 14.54 -21.38
CA SER A 89 3.46 14.32 -22.82
C SER A 89 2.64 13.05 -23.10
N SER A 90 1.70 13.15 -24.04
CA SER A 90 0.90 12.00 -24.48
C SER A 90 1.78 10.89 -25.07
N ASP A 91 2.83 11.25 -25.81
CA ASP A 91 3.77 10.29 -26.41
C ASP A 91 4.53 9.54 -25.32
N TYR A 92 5.03 10.28 -24.32
CA TYR A 92 5.71 9.67 -23.18
C TYR A 92 4.77 8.74 -22.39
N LEU A 93 3.53 9.17 -22.13
CA LEU A 93 2.54 8.34 -21.43
C LEU A 93 2.20 7.08 -22.22
N ALA A 94 2.06 7.19 -23.55
CA ALA A 94 1.82 6.04 -24.42
C ALA A 94 2.98 5.04 -24.35
N ASP A 95 4.22 5.53 -24.49
CA ASP A 95 5.42 4.69 -24.39
C ASP A 95 5.55 4.03 -23.02
N TYR A 96 5.28 4.76 -21.94
CA TYR A 96 5.30 4.24 -20.59
C TYR A 96 4.24 3.15 -20.38
N CYS A 97 3.00 3.37 -20.86
CA CYS A 97 1.94 2.36 -20.82
C CYS A 97 2.31 1.11 -21.63
N ASN A 98 2.91 1.28 -22.82
CA ASN A 98 3.38 0.15 -23.63
C ASN A 98 4.44 -0.66 -22.90
N GLN A 99 5.37 0.01 -22.19
CA GLN A 99 6.37 -0.67 -21.35
C GLN A 99 5.71 -1.43 -20.19
N LEU A 100 4.72 -0.84 -19.52
CA LEU A 100 3.99 -1.47 -18.41
C LEU A 100 3.23 -2.73 -18.82
N VAL A 101 2.59 -2.70 -19.99
CA VAL A 101 1.84 -3.85 -20.53
C VAL A 101 2.79 -5.03 -20.83
N LEU A 102 4.02 -4.73 -21.22
CA LEU A 102 5.05 -5.74 -21.50
C LEU A 102 5.80 -6.21 -20.24
N ASP A 103 5.67 -5.50 -19.11
CA ASP A 103 6.28 -5.91 -17.85
C ASP A 103 5.50 -7.10 -17.25
N PRO A 104 6.14 -8.26 -17.02
CA PRO A 104 5.50 -9.42 -16.38
C PRO A 104 4.97 -9.13 -14.97
N ARG A 105 5.41 -8.03 -14.35
CA ARG A 105 4.95 -7.57 -13.03
C ARG A 105 4.07 -6.32 -13.11
N SER A 106 3.68 -5.92 -14.31
CA SER A 106 2.80 -4.77 -14.59
C SER A 106 3.26 -3.48 -13.90
N GLY A 107 4.56 -3.23 -13.87
CA GLY A 107 5.16 -2.05 -13.25
C GLY A 107 5.35 -2.13 -11.75
N CYS A 108 5.10 -3.27 -11.10
CA CYS A 108 5.36 -3.41 -9.67
C CYS A 108 6.82 -3.79 -9.40
N PRO A 109 7.67 -2.85 -8.93
CA PRO A 109 9.04 -3.18 -8.59
C PRO A 109 9.09 -4.15 -7.42
N VAL A 110 10.14 -4.99 -7.41
CA VAL A 110 10.48 -5.78 -6.22
C VAL A 110 11.18 -4.84 -5.23
N VAL A 111 10.80 -4.91 -3.96
CA VAL A 111 11.46 -4.12 -2.92
C VAL A 111 12.95 -4.47 -2.84
N VAL A 112 13.80 -3.44 -2.77
CA VAL A 112 15.26 -3.62 -2.69
C VAL A 112 15.65 -4.26 -1.36
N ASN A 113 15.03 -3.77 -0.28
CA ASN A 113 15.28 -4.23 1.09
C ASN A 113 14.13 -5.12 1.53
N LYS A 114 14.18 -6.40 1.13
CA LYS A 114 13.19 -7.41 1.53
C LYS A 114 13.11 -7.51 3.04
N LYS A 115 11.90 -7.54 3.56
CA LYS A 115 11.58 -7.70 4.97
C LYS A 115 10.90 -9.04 5.20
N LYS A 116 11.00 -9.49 6.44
CA LYS A 116 10.16 -10.54 6.98
C LYS A 116 8.96 -9.90 7.66
N VAL A 117 7.76 -10.15 7.12
CA VAL A 117 6.50 -9.56 7.58
C VAL A 117 5.67 -10.65 8.23
N VAL A 118 5.26 -10.43 9.48
CA VAL A 118 4.31 -11.29 10.18
C VAL A 118 2.95 -10.62 10.19
N ILE A 119 1.92 -11.31 9.72
CA ILE A 119 0.55 -10.79 9.68
C ILE A 119 -0.35 -11.77 10.43
N ASP A 120 -0.90 -11.32 11.55
CA ASP A 120 -1.95 -12.01 12.29
C ASP A 120 -3.32 -11.46 11.88
N PHE A 121 -4.21 -12.32 11.41
CA PHE A 121 -5.54 -11.93 10.97
C PHE A 121 -6.59 -13.05 11.09
N GLY A 122 -7.87 -12.66 11.01
CA GLY A 122 -9.01 -13.58 11.08
C GLY A 122 -9.37 -13.97 12.52
N GLY A 123 -8.43 -14.60 13.23
CA GLY A 123 -8.47 -15.00 14.64
C GLY A 123 -9.85 -15.24 15.27
N PRO A 124 -10.72 -16.12 14.72
CA PRO A 124 -12.01 -16.37 15.32
C PRO A 124 -11.85 -17.11 16.65
N ASN A 125 -12.79 -16.85 17.58
CA ASN A 125 -12.91 -17.68 18.78
C ASN A 125 -13.50 -19.05 18.41
N ILE A 126 -12.85 -20.12 18.86
CA ILE A 126 -13.40 -21.47 18.73
C ILE A 126 -14.68 -21.56 19.59
N ALA A 127 -15.58 -22.48 19.23
CA ALA A 127 -16.87 -22.70 19.88
C ALA A 127 -17.88 -21.53 19.74
N LYS A 128 -17.64 -20.61 18.78
CA LYS A 128 -18.62 -19.60 18.35
C LYS A 128 -18.74 -19.60 16.82
N PRO A 129 -19.95 -19.38 16.27
CA PRO A 129 -20.11 -19.24 14.83
C PRO A 129 -19.35 -18.01 14.33
N MET A 130 -18.78 -18.11 13.13
CA MET A 130 -18.18 -16.95 12.50
C MET A 130 -19.27 -15.93 12.10
N HIS A 131 -19.01 -14.64 12.33
CA HIS A 131 -19.86 -13.54 11.88
C HIS A 131 -19.10 -12.59 10.94
N VAL A 132 -19.79 -11.61 10.37
CA VAL A 132 -19.26 -10.63 9.42
C VAL A 132 -18.01 -9.87 9.91
N GLY A 133 -17.84 -9.76 11.23
CA GLY A 133 -16.65 -9.16 11.84
C GLY A 133 -15.37 -9.93 11.50
N HIS A 134 -15.41 -11.26 11.47
CA HIS A 134 -14.27 -12.09 11.09
C HIS A 134 -13.95 -11.98 9.60
N ILE A 135 -14.97 -11.78 8.75
CA ILE A 135 -14.77 -11.58 7.30
C ILE A 135 -13.89 -10.36 7.06
N ARG A 136 -14.14 -9.25 7.76
CA ARG A 136 -13.34 -8.03 7.61
C ARG A 136 -11.86 -8.27 7.89
N SER A 137 -11.53 -8.88 9.03
CA SER A 137 -10.13 -9.17 9.38
C SER A 137 -9.50 -10.13 8.39
N THR A 138 -10.24 -11.18 8.00
CA THR A 138 -9.78 -12.18 7.03
C THR A 138 -9.44 -11.58 5.67
N VAL A 139 -10.34 -10.77 5.11
CA VAL A 139 -10.15 -10.15 3.79
C VAL A 139 -9.02 -9.14 3.81
N ILE A 140 -8.95 -8.28 4.84
CA ILE A 140 -7.88 -7.28 4.96
C ILE A 140 -6.52 -7.98 5.08
N GLY A 141 -6.41 -8.97 5.97
CA GLY A 141 -5.17 -9.73 6.17
C GLY A 141 -4.73 -10.48 4.91
N ASP A 142 -5.68 -11.14 4.21
CA ASP A 142 -5.39 -11.85 2.96
C ASP A 142 -4.91 -10.89 1.85
N CYS A 143 -5.54 -9.72 1.71
CA CYS A 143 -5.10 -8.70 0.76
C CYS A 143 -3.68 -8.21 1.08
N LEU A 144 -3.38 -7.94 2.36
CA LEU A 144 -2.06 -7.47 2.79
C LEU A 144 -0.98 -8.52 2.53
N GLN A 145 -1.19 -9.78 2.92
CA GLN A 145 -0.17 -10.82 2.67
C GLN A 145 0.12 -11.00 1.18
N ARG A 146 -0.90 -10.90 0.31
CA ARG A 146 -0.74 -11.00 -1.14
C ARG A 146 0.06 -9.82 -1.66
N LEU A 147 -0.24 -8.62 -1.20
CA LEU A 147 0.47 -7.40 -1.59
C LEU A 147 1.96 -7.48 -1.19
N TYR A 148 2.25 -7.81 0.08
CA TYR A 148 3.64 -7.93 0.55
C TYR A 148 4.43 -9.01 -0.22
N ARG A 149 3.83 -10.19 -0.43
CA ARG A 149 4.45 -11.26 -1.26
C ARG A 149 4.66 -10.80 -2.70
N PHE A 150 3.69 -10.09 -3.28
CA PHE A 150 3.80 -9.56 -4.63
C PHE A 150 4.94 -8.55 -4.74
N CYS A 151 5.08 -7.64 -3.77
CA CYS A 151 6.20 -6.70 -3.65
C CYS A 151 7.57 -7.39 -3.38
N GLY A 152 7.57 -8.66 -2.98
CA GLY A 152 8.76 -9.50 -2.85
C GLY A 152 9.25 -9.73 -1.42
N ASP A 153 8.47 -9.34 -0.40
CA ASP A 153 8.75 -9.63 1.01
C ASP A 153 8.50 -11.11 1.37
N GLU A 154 9.18 -11.59 2.40
CA GLU A 154 8.89 -12.88 3.02
C GLU A 154 7.73 -12.69 4.01
N VAL A 155 6.59 -13.36 3.77
CA VAL A 155 5.39 -13.18 4.61
C VAL A 155 5.02 -14.46 5.33
N ILE A 156 5.01 -14.38 6.66
CA ILE A 156 4.44 -15.39 7.56
C ILE A 156 3.07 -14.89 8.01
N SER A 157 2.07 -15.72 7.81
CA SER A 157 0.70 -15.42 8.19
C SER A 157 0.27 -16.35 9.31
N ASP A 158 -0.41 -15.83 10.32
CA ASP A 158 -1.00 -16.62 11.38
C ASP A 158 -2.47 -16.24 11.57
N ILE A 159 -3.27 -17.20 12.00
CA ILE A 159 -4.65 -16.99 12.42
C ILE A 159 -4.64 -17.33 13.90
N HIS A 160 -4.41 -16.32 14.75
CA HIS A 160 -4.34 -16.57 16.18
C HIS A 160 -5.74 -16.93 16.71
N LEU A 161 -5.99 -18.23 16.85
CA LEU A 161 -7.29 -18.76 17.24
C LEU A 161 -7.58 -18.47 18.71
N GLY A 162 -8.83 -18.11 19.01
CA GLY A 162 -9.33 -18.09 20.38
C GLY A 162 -9.72 -19.50 20.84
N ASP A 163 -8.76 -20.41 20.86
CA ASP A 163 -8.90 -21.84 21.18
C ASP A 163 -8.75 -22.15 22.68
N TRP A 164 -8.34 -21.17 23.47
CA TRP A 164 -8.24 -21.29 24.92
C TRP A 164 -9.05 -20.20 25.64
N GLY A 165 -9.92 -20.60 26.56
CA GLY A 165 -10.72 -19.65 27.35
C GLY A 165 -11.98 -20.26 27.96
N THR A 166 -12.76 -19.42 28.64
CA THR A 166 -13.98 -19.81 29.37
C THR A 166 -15.00 -20.56 28.49
N GLN A 167 -15.06 -20.23 27.20
CA GLN A 167 -15.91 -20.90 26.21
C GLN A 167 -15.66 -22.42 26.15
N MET A 168 -14.40 -22.87 26.35
CA MET A 168 -14.08 -24.29 26.36
C MET A 168 -14.61 -24.97 27.62
N GLY A 169 -14.45 -24.34 28.79
CA GLY A 169 -15.03 -24.86 30.03
C GLY A 169 -16.55 -24.97 29.98
N MET A 170 -17.22 -23.96 29.41
CA MET A 170 -18.67 -23.98 29.18
C MET A 170 -19.09 -25.11 28.25
N LEU A 171 -18.33 -25.36 27.18
CA LEU A 171 -18.60 -26.42 26.22
C LEU A 171 -18.43 -27.81 26.83
N ILE A 172 -17.32 -28.04 27.56
CA ILE A 172 -17.03 -29.30 28.26
C ILE A 172 -18.13 -29.60 29.29
N GLU A 173 -18.52 -28.61 30.10
CA GLU A 173 -19.58 -28.76 31.10
C GLU A 173 -20.95 -29.05 30.45
N ALA A 174 -21.26 -28.37 29.33
CA ALA A 174 -22.48 -28.64 28.58
C ALA A 174 -22.49 -30.06 27.98
N MET A 175 -21.34 -30.52 27.47
CA MET A 175 -21.18 -31.90 26.98
C MET A 175 -21.36 -32.92 28.11
N LYS A 176 -20.75 -32.71 29.27
CA LYS A 176 -20.90 -33.61 30.44
C LYS A 176 -22.35 -33.76 30.88
N LYS A 177 -23.13 -32.67 30.82
CA LYS A 177 -24.57 -32.69 31.12
C LYS A 177 -25.40 -33.41 30.06
N LYS A 178 -25.07 -33.28 28.77
CA LYS A 178 -25.83 -33.87 27.66
C LYS A 178 -25.45 -35.32 27.37
N MET A 179 -24.20 -35.67 27.59
CA MET A 179 -23.61 -36.97 27.27
C MET A 179 -22.76 -37.46 28.45
N PRO A 180 -23.37 -37.71 29.62
CA PRO A 180 -22.64 -38.06 30.84
C PRO A 180 -21.87 -39.38 30.71
N ASP A 181 -22.40 -40.32 29.92
CA ASP A 181 -21.80 -41.64 29.70
C ASP A 181 -20.79 -41.65 28.54
N ALA A 182 -20.46 -40.49 27.96
CA ALA A 182 -19.47 -40.43 26.89
C ALA A 182 -18.07 -40.75 27.42
N ASP A 183 -17.30 -41.49 26.63
CA ASP A 183 -15.94 -41.93 26.97
C ASP A 183 -15.01 -40.79 27.40
N TYR A 184 -15.23 -39.56 26.89
CA TYR A 184 -14.51 -38.34 27.27
C TYR A 184 -14.55 -37.99 28.76
N PHE A 185 -15.52 -38.53 29.50
CA PHE A 185 -15.72 -38.26 30.92
C PHE A 185 -15.46 -39.49 31.82
N ASN A 186 -15.02 -40.60 31.22
CA ASN A 186 -14.66 -41.81 31.95
C ASN A 186 -13.16 -41.82 32.25
N GLU A 187 -12.79 -41.61 33.52
CA GLU A 187 -11.38 -41.61 33.96
C GLU A 187 -10.65 -42.95 33.73
N SER A 188 -11.40 -44.04 33.58
CA SER A 188 -10.87 -45.38 33.30
C SER A 188 -10.84 -45.71 31.80
N PHE A 189 -11.20 -44.76 30.93
CA PHE A 189 -11.15 -44.98 29.49
C PHE A 189 -9.69 -45.05 29.01
N ALA A 190 -9.33 -46.16 28.38
CA ALA A 190 -7.96 -46.48 27.97
C ALA A 190 -7.80 -46.74 26.47
N ASN A 191 -8.88 -46.59 25.70
CA ASN A 191 -8.86 -46.72 24.25
C ASN A 191 -8.66 -45.34 23.59
N ASP A 192 -8.50 -45.32 22.27
CA ASP A 192 -8.48 -44.07 21.50
C ASP A 192 -9.85 -43.39 21.54
N TYR A 193 -9.85 -42.06 21.64
CA TYR A 193 -11.09 -41.27 21.56
C TYR A 193 -11.63 -41.29 20.13
N PRO A 194 -12.97 -41.12 19.94
CA PRO A 194 -13.56 -41.06 18.61
C PRO A 194 -12.95 -39.95 17.73
N ASP A 195 -12.69 -40.27 16.46
CA ASP A 195 -12.15 -39.32 15.46
C ASP A 195 -13.13 -38.19 15.12
N SER A 196 -14.43 -38.38 15.39
CA SER A 196 -15.47 -37.40 15.12
C SER A 196 -15.80 -36.55 16.35
N SER A 197 -15.82 -35.23 16.17
CA SER A 197 -16.16 -34.31 17.26
C SER A 197 -17.62 -34.51 17.74
N PRO A 198 -17.83 -34.66 19.06
CA PRO A 198 -19.17 -34.76 19.66
C PRO A 198 -19.93 -33.41 19.63
N VAL A 199 -19.25 -32.32 19.30
CA VAL A 199 -19.80 -30.96 19.25
C VAL A 199 -20.44 -30.66 17.88
N TYR A 200 -20.09 -31.43 16.84
CA TYR A 200 -20.48 -31.16 15.44
C TYR A 200 -21.60 -32.08 14.90
N SER A 201 -22.48 -32.59 15.77
CA SER A 201 -23.54 -33.54 15.37
C SER A 201 -24.89 -32.87 15.03
N GLY A 202 -24.90 -31.67 14.41
CA GLY A 202 -26.16 -30.96 14.17
C GLY A 202 -26.08 -29.73 13.27
N ALA A 203 -25.73 -29.91 12.00
CA ALA A 203 -26.30 -29.09 10.94
C ALA A 203 -27.55 -29.80 10.42
N LYS A 204 -28.69 -29.49 11.03
CA LYS A 204 -30.02 -29.63 10.43
C LYS A 204 -30.68 -28.27 10.49
#